data_AF-A0A1H6FR50-F1
#
_entry.id   AF-A0A1H6FR50-F1
#
_cell.length_a   1.000
_cell.length_b   1.000
_cell.length_c   1.000
_cell.angle_alpha   90.00
_cell.angle_beta   90.00
_cell.angle_gamma   90.00
#
_symmetry.space_group_name_H-M   'P 1'
#
loop_
_entity.id
_entity.type
_entity.pdbx_description
1 polymer ?
#
loop_
_entity_poly.entity_id
_entity_poly.type
_entity_poly.pdbx_seq_one_letter_code
_entity_poly.pdbx_strand_id
1 'polypeptide(L)'
;MTGNGDETETPDTDSGAPVDFDQLDVIVERLSTDDRFERIEAQPEFAPDRVICVYNTGFYPSTVRTAQLEVVWFENGDFTLHYHEEHVEGTFDHQWDRHPSDHNERNHVHPGPDAPTPGVDASHPLDWRDVLSAVLTEIEIRQRGFWNE
;
A
#
# COMPACT_ATOMS: atom_id res chain seq x y z
N MET A 1 34.40 -12.32 1.12
CA MET A 1 33.36 -13.28 0.69
C MET A 1 32.06 -12.66 1.12
N THR A 2 31.33 -12.15 0.13
CA THR A 2 30.06 -11.43 0.23
C THR A 2 28.92 -12.39 0.53
N GLY A 3 27.92 -11.90 1.27
CA GLY A 3 26.65 -12.58 1.47
C GLY A 3 25.86 -12.01 2.64
N ASN A 4 25.63 -10.70 2.69
CA ASN A 4 24.49 -10.16 3.45
C ASN A 4 23.28 -10.37 2.54
N GLY A 5 22.52 -11.42 2.80
CA GLY A 5 21.16 -11.54 2.29
C GLY A 5 20.33 -10.51 3.07
N ASP A 6 19.91 -9.48 2.35
CA ASP A 6 18.83 -8.59 2.75
C ASP A 6 17.56 -9.44 2.74
N GLU A 7 17.20 -9.98 3.91
CA GLU A 7 15.90 -10.56 4.15
C GLU A 7 14.93 -9.38 4.25
N THR A 8 14.47 -8.88 3.11
CA THR A 8 13.25 -8.08 3.05
C THR A 8 12.15 -8.92 3.68
N GLU A 9 11.80 -8.59 4.92
CA GLU A 9 10.64 -9.12 5.62
C GLU A 9 9.44 -9.00 4.67
N THR A 10 8.96 -10.13 4.17
CA THR A 10 7.70 -10.15 3.44
C THR A 10 6.63 -9.70 4.41
N PRO A 11 5.84 -8.65 4.11
CA PRO A 11 4.74 -8.27 4.97
C PRO A 11 3.87 -9.50 5.24
N ASP A 12 3.29 -9.62 6.43
CA ASP A 12 2.45 -10.74 6.87
C ASP A 12 1.17 -10.81 5.99
N THR A 13 1.32 -11.26 4.74
CA THR A 13 0.26 -11.27 3.73
C THR A 13 -0.50 -12.60 3.74
N ASP A 14 -0.44 -13.38 4.83
CA ASP A 14 -1.14 -14.65 4.94
C ASP A 14 -2.63 -14.43 5.18
N SER A 15 -3.34 -14.14 4.09
CA SER A 15 -4.79 -14.04 4.04
C SER A 15 -5.49 -15.40 4.18
N GLY A 16 -4.76 -16.51 4.01
CA GLY A 16 -5.35 -17.85 3.93
C GLY A 16 -6.20 -18.10 2.67
N ALA A 17 -6.13 -17.21 1.68
CA ALA A 17 -6.78 -17.31 0.38
C ALA A 17 -5.79 -17.00 -0.75
N PRO A 18 -6.02 -17.49 -1.98
CA PRO A 18 -5.21 -17.11 -3.14
C PRO A 18 -5.45 -15.64 -3.54
N VAL A 19 -4.48 -15.09 -4.26
CA VAL A 19 -4.58 -13.75 -4.85
C VAL A 19 -5.74 -13.69 -5.84
N ASP A 20 -6.49 -12.59 -5.80
CA ASP A 20 -7.58 -12.30 -6.73
C ASP A 20 -7.04 -11.49 -7.92
N PHE A 21 -6.59 -12.21 -8.95
CA PHE A 21 -6.04 -11.61 -10.17
C PHE A 21 -7.07 -10.74 -10.91
N ASP A 22 -8.32 -11.17 -10.97
CA ASP A 22 -9.40 -10.43 -11.65
C ASP A 22 -9.67 -9.10 -10.92
N GLN A 23 -9.63 -9.10 -9.58
CA GLN A 23 -9.78 -7.89 -8.79
C GLN A 23 -8.59 -6.94 -8.96
N LEU A 24 -7.35 -7.45 -9.04
CA LEU A 24 -6.17 -6.62 -9.31
C LEU A 24 -6.23 -5.99 -10.71
N ASP A 25 -6.66 -6.71 -11.74
CA ASP A 25 -6.84 -6.16 -13.09
C ASP A 25 -7.84 -5.00 -13.10
N VAL A 26 -8.97 -5.16 -12.40
CA VAL A 26 -9.97 -4.09 -12.26
C VAL A 26 -9.42 -2.89 -11.49
N ILE A 27 -8.56 -3.11 -10.49
CA ILE A 27 -7.88 -2.04 -9.75
C ILE A 27 -6.92 -1.29 -10.68
N VAL A 28 -6.12 -1.99 -11.49
CA VAL A 28 -5.23 -1.37 -12.49
C VAL A 28 -6.02 -0.49 -13.44
N GLU A 29 -7.10 -1.01 -14.04
CA GLU A 29 -7.95 -0.24 -14.96
C GLU A 29 -8.51 1.02 -14.28
N ARG A 30 -8.97 0.89 -13.03
CA ARG A 30 -9.55 1.99 -12.26
C ARG A 30 -8.54 3.09 -11.96
N LEU A 31 -7.33 2.72 -11.53
CA LEU A 31 -6.28 3.66 -11.13
C LEU A 31 -5.54 4.25 -12.33
N SER A 32 -5.49 3.56 -13.48
CA SER A 32 -4.83 4.04 -14.72
C SER A 32 -5.46 5.30 -15.32
N THR A 33 -6.64 5.70 -14.84
CA THR A 33 -7.33 6.93 -15.25
C THR A 33 -7.12 8.09 -14.27
N ASP A 34 -6.32 7.90 -13.22
CA ASP A 34 -6.09 8.89 -12.17
C ASP A 34 -4.73 9.59 -12.35
N ASP A 35 -4.77 10.91 -12.55
CA ASP A 35 -3.59 11.75 -12.78
C ASP A 35 -2.62 11.83 -11.57
N ARG A 36 -2.99 11.26 -10.41
CA ARG A 36 -2.10 11.20 -9.23
C ARG A 36 -0.92 10.27 -9.42
N PHE A 37 -1.00 9.32 -10.34
CA PHE A 37 0.05 8.34 -10.59
C PHE A 37 0.82 8.70 -11.86
N GLU A 38 2.15 8.69 -11.75
CA GLU A 38 3.03 8.77 -12.92
C GLU A 38 3.08 7.42 -13.64
N ARG A 39 2.98 6.33 -12.86
CA ARG A 39 3.12 4.97 -13.38
C ARG A 39 2.35 3.98 -12.50
N ILE A 40 1.71 3.00 -13.13
CA ILE A 40 1.07 1.85 -12.46
C ILE A 40 1.60 0.58 -13.11
N GLU A 41 2.07 -0.36 -12.30
CA GLU A 41 2.67 -1.61 -12.75
C GLU A 41 2.11 -2.80 -11.99
N ALA A 42 1.56 -3.78 -12.70
CA ALA A 42 1.27 -5.09 -12.12
C ALA A 42 2.59 -5.88 -12.03
N GLN A 43 2.88 -6.48 -10.87
CA GLN A 43 4.12 -7.20 -10.62
C GLN A 43 3.85 -8.57 -9.98
N PRO A 44 4.67 -9.59 -10.26
CA PRO A 44 5.62 -9.66 -11.38
C PRO A 44 4.92 -9.65 -12.75
N GLU A 45 5.66 -9.47 -13.84
CA GLU A 45 5.09 -9.39 -15.21
C GLU A 45 4.26 -10.64 -15.60
N PHE A 46 4.62 -11.80 -15.05
CA PHE A 46 3.90 -13.04 -15.26
C PHE A 46 3.22 -13.49 -13.96
N ALA A 47 1.90 -13.66 -14.01
CA ALA A 47 1.04 -13.93 -12.84
C ALA A 47 1.21 -12.85 -11.75
N PRO A 48 0.84 -11.58 -12.05
CA PRO A 48 1.02 -10.48 -11.12
C PRO A 48 0.24 -10.71 -9.83
N ASP A 49 0.94 -10.67 -8.70
CA ASP A 49 0.34 -10.83 -7.37
C ASP A 49 0.08 -9.51 -6.65
N ARG A 50 0.56 -8.40 -7.22
CA ARG A 50 0.43 -7.05 -6.67
C ARG A 50 0.38 -5.98 -7.75
N VAL A 51 -0.09 -4.80 -7.37
CA VAL A 51 -0.05 -3.59 -8.20
C VAL A 51 0.76 -2.52 -7.48
N ILE A 52 1.77 -1.97 -8.15
CA ILE A 52 2.60 -0.86 -7.68
C ILE A 52 2.16 0.42 -8.38
N CYS A 53 1.66 1.38 -7.60
CA CYS A 53 1.22 2.68 -8.09
C CYS A 53 2.23 3.74 -7.65
N VAL A 54 3.07 4.23 -8.58
CA VAL A 54 4.06 5.28 -8.33
C VAL A 54 3.38 6.64 -8.48
N TYR A 55 3.41 7.43 -7.42
CA TYR A 55 2.82 8.77 -7.43
C TYR A 55 3.63 9.75 -8.26
N ASN A 56 2.93 10.70 -8.87
CA ASN A 56 3.54 11.85 -9.52
C ASN A 56 4.26 12.72 -8.47
N THR A 57 5.54 12.98 -8.68
CA THR A 57 6.37 13.72 -7.72
C THR A 57 5.90 15.17 -7.50
N GLY A 58 5.07 15.71 -8.39
CA GLY A 58 4.46 17.03 -8.25
C GLY A 58 3.53 17.19 -7.03
N PHE A 59 3.09 16.08 -6.43
CA PHE A 59 2.30 16.11 -5.18
C PHE A 59 3.17 16.24 -3.91
N TYR A 60 4.50 16.19 -4.05
CA TYR A 60 5.43 16.09 -2.93
C TYR A 60 6.49 17.20 -2.92
N PRO A 61 7.00 17.60 -1.75
CA PRO A 61 8.18 18.46 -1.65
C PRO A 61 9.43 17.72 -2.11
N SER A 62 10.48 18.46 -2.48
CA SER A 62 11.76 17.88 -2.95
C SER A 62 12.49 17.02 -1.91
N THR A 63 12.06 17.02 -0.65
CA THR A 63 12.56 16.15 0.41
C THR A 63 12.06 14.71 0.27
N VAL A 64 10.94 14.48 -0.43
CA VAL A 64 10.43 13.16 -0.79
C VAL A 64 10.92 12.85 -2.21
N ARG A 65 11.70 11.79 -2.35
CA ARG A 65 12.30 11.36 -3.62
C ARG A 65 11.33 10.56 -4.47
N THR A 66 10.63 9.63 -3.85
CA THR A 66 9.62 8.78 -4.48
C THR A 66 8.52 8.47 -3.49
N ALA A 67 7.31 8.24 -3.99
CA ALA A 67 6.19 7.74 -3.21
C ALA A 67 5.43 6.69 -4.03
N GLN A 68 5.03 5.61 -3.39
CA GLN A 68 4.32 4.51 -4.02
C GLN A 68 3.24 3.92 -3.12
N LEU A 69 2.20 3.37 -3.73
CA LEU A 69 1.19 2.53 -3.09
C LEU A 69 1.26 1.14 -3.71
N GLU A 70 1.61 0.14 -2.92
CA GLU A 70 1.50 -1.27 -3.25
C GLU A 70 0.12 -1.81 -2.83
N VAL A 71 -0.52 -2.57 -3.70
CA VAL A 71 -1.85 -3.13 -3.49
C VAL A 71 -1.82 -4.64 -3.75
N VAL A 72 -2.23 -5.42 -2.75
CA VAL A 72 -2.45 -6.87 -2.83
C VAL A 72 -3.90 -7.15 -2.46
N TRP A 73 -4.55 -8.06 -3.18
CA TRP A 73 -5.96 -8.41 -2.97
C TRP A 73 -6.19 -9.92 -3.08
N PHE A 74 -7.07 -10.47 -2.24
CA PHE A 74 -7.33 -11.91 -2.15
C PHE A 74 -8.80 -12.26 -2.41
N GLU A 75 -9.06 -13.49 -2.87
CA GLU A 75 -10.41 -13.93 -3.29
C GLU A 75 -11.46 -13.90 -2.16
N ASN A 76 -11.01 -13.93 -0.90
CA ASN A 76 -11.88 -13.84 0.28
C ASN A 76 -12.19 -12.39 0.72
N GLY A 77 -11.72 -11.39 -0.04
CA GLY A 77 -11.90 -9.96 0.22
C GLY A 77 -10.94 -9.36 1.24
N ASP A 78 -9.90 -10.11 1.63
CA ASP A 78 -8.73 -9.60 2.34
C ASP A 78 -7.83 -8.80 1.39
N PHE A 79 -6.99 -7.95 1.98
CA PHE A 79 -6.06 -7.10 1.24
C PHE A 79 -4.93 -6.62 2.14
N THR A 80 -3.85 -6.18 1.48
CA THR A 80 -2.80 -5.36 2.06
C THR A 80 -2.57 -4.19 1.13
N LEU A 81 -2.65 -2.98 1.67
CA LEU A 81 -2.28 -1.75 0.97
C LEU A 81 -1.12 -1.11 1.72
N HIS A 82 0.04 -0.98 1.08
CA HIS A 82 1.24 -0.42 1.69
C HIS A 82 1.64 0.85 0.95
N TYR A 83 1.57 1.97 1.66
CA TYR A 83 2.06 3.25 1.18
C TYR A 83 3.47 3.50 1.72
N HIS A 84 4.39 3.77 0.79
CA HIS A 84 5.79 3.96 1.08
C HIS A 84 6.32 5.25 0.44
N GLU A 85 7.09 6.02 1.20
CA GLU A 85 7.82 7.19 0.74
C GLU A 85 9.32 7.05 1.03
N GLU A 86 10.14 7.34 0.04
CA GLU A 86 11.59 7.52 0.21
C GLU A 86 11.88 9.00 0.43
N HIS A 87 12.44 9.37 1.59
CA HIS A 87 12.85 10.73 1.90
C HIS A 87 14.36 10.89 1.77
N VAL A 88 14.84 12.14 1.79
CA VAL A 88 16.27 12.42 1.89
C VAL A 88 16.88 11.88 3.19
N GLU A 89 16.11 11.87 4.28
CA GLU A 89 16.59 11.55 5.64
C GLU A 89 15.93 10.30 6.26
N GLY A 90 15.18 9.50 5.50
CA GLY A 90 14.52 8.30 6.01
C GLY A 90 13.43 7.78 5.09
N THR A 91 12.55 6.93 5.63
CA THR A 91 11.36 6.44 4.92
C THR A 91 10.10 6.81 5.68
N PHE A 92 8.96 6.68 5.02
CA PHE A 92 7.65 6.67 5.66
C PHE A 92 6.86 5.49 5.13
N ASP A 93 6.45 4.62 6.03
CA ASP A 93 5.71 3.40 5.74
C ASP A 93 4.37 3.44 6.48
N HIS A 94 3.27 3.21 5.77
CA HIS A 94 1.93 3.11 6.35
C HIS A 94 1.16 2.00 5.66
N GLN A 95 0.53 1.13 6.42
CA GLN A 95 -0.16 -0.05 5.90
C GLN A 95 -1.62 -0.10 6.36
N TRP A 96 -2.51 -0.52 5.46
CA TRP A 96 -3.90 -0.87 5.77
C TRP A 96 -4.12 -2.34 5.42
N ASP A 97 -4.58 -3.09 6.41
CA ASP A 97 -4.67 -4.53 6.29
C ASP A 97 -6.07 -5.04 6.64
N ARG A 98 -6.47 -6.03 5.85
CA ARG A 98 -7.52 -6.96 6.18
C ARG A 98 -6.99 -8.36 5.99
N HIS A 99 -6.61 -9.05 7.06
CA HIS A 99 -6.21 -10.47 7.04
C HIS A 99 -6.27 -11.07 8.45
N PRO A 100 -6.29 -12.40 8.60
CA PRO A 100 -6.09 -13.03 9.91
C PRO A 100 -4.77 -12.59 10.55
N SER A 101 -4.80 -12.22 11.83
CA SER A 101 -3.62 -11.84 12.60
C SER A 101 -3.69 -12.48 14.00
N ASP A 102 -2.53 -12.83 14.56
CA ASP A 102 -2.39 -13.32 15.94
C ASP A 102 -2.14 -12.18 16.94
N HIS A 103 -1.92 -10.96 16.44
CA HIS A 103 -1.59 -9.77 17.22
C HIS A 103 -2.63 -8.64 17.09
N ASN A 104 -3.43 -8.65 16.02
CA ASN A 104 -4.45 -7.64 15.72
C ASN A 104 -5.81 -8.24 15.33
N GLU A 105 -6.86 -7.43 15.37
CA GLU A 105 -8.13 -7.77 14.72
C GLU A 105 -7.95 -7.90 13.19
N ARG A 106 -8.88 -8.62 12.53
CA ARG A 106 -8.80 -8.87 11.08
C ARG A 106 -8.60 -7.59 10.28
N ASN A 107 -9.24 -6.49 10.66
CA ASN A 107 -8.99 -5.18 10.09
C ASN A 107 -8.07 -4.38 11.01
N HIS A 108 -6.93 -3.94 10.50
CA HIS A 108 -6.00 -3.11 11.26
C HIS A 108 -5.21 -2.19 10.32
N VAL A 109 -4.45 -1.29 10.91
CA VAL A 109 -3.51 -0.41 10.23
C VAL A 109 -2.16 -0.46 10.92
N HIS A 110 -1.08 -0.41 10.16
CA HIS A 110 0.26 -0.15 10.68
C HIS A 110 0.60 1.31 10.41
N PRO A 111 0.42 2.21 11.40
CA PRO A 111 0.56 3.63 11.17
C PRO A 111 2.03 4.01 10.97
N GLY A 112 2.28 4.90 10.02
CA GLY A 112 3.62 5.47 9.84
C GLY A 112 4.12 6.32 11.01
N PRO A 113 5.43 6.63 11.00
CA PRO A 113 6.35 6.44 9.88
C PRO A 113 6.93 5.03 9.73
N ASP A 114 6.85 4.18 10.75
CA ASP A 114 7.63 2.94 10.79
C ASP A 114 6.79 1.67 10.54
N ALA A 115 5.48 1.81 10.29
CA ALA A 115 4.51 0.71 10.17
C ALA A 115 4.75 -0.43 11.21
N PRO A 116 4.71 -0.13 12.53
CA PRO A 116 5.17 -1.05 13.55
C PRO A 116 4.23 -2.25 13.72
N THR A 117 4.76 -3.40 14.14
CA THR A 117 3.99 -4.56 14.61
C THR A 117 4.07 -4.65 16.15
N PRO A 118 2.93 -4.79 16.88
CA PRO A 118 1.56 -4.87 16.37
C PRO A 118 1.05 -3.53 15.82
N GLY A 119 0.10 -3.63 14.88
CA GLY A 119 -0.63 -2.48 14.35
C GLY A 119 -1.72 -1.99 15.31
N VAL A 120 -2.61 -1.17 14.78
CA VAL A 120 -3.78 -0.63 15.48
C VAL A 120 -5.05 -1.17 14.84
N ASP A 121 -5.92 -1.79 15.63
CA ASP A 121 -7.20 -2.29 15.15
C ASP A 121 -8.03 -1.15 14.54
N ALA A 122 -8.62 -1.42 13.38
CA ALA A 122 -9.30 -0.42 12.56
C ALA A 122 -10.57 -1.01 11.92
N SER A 123 -11.34 -0.17 11.26
CA SER A 123 -12.47 -0.63 10.44
C SER A 123 -12.28 -0.17 9.01
N HIS A 124 -12.37 -1.11 8.08
CA HIS A 124 -12.27 -0.84 6.64
C HIS A 124 -13.63 -1.07 5.96
N PRO A 125 -13.99 -0.28 4.92
CA PRO A 125 -15.20 -0.52 4.13
C PRO A 125 -15.27 -1.93 3.54
N LEU A 126 -16.48 -2.43 3.27
CA LEU A 126 -16.66 -3.75 2.66
C LEU A 126 -16.42 -3.75 1.15
N ASP A 127 -16.85 -2.71 0.44
CA ASP A 127 -16.62 -2.59 -1.00
C ASP A 127 -15.18 -2.15 -1.28
N TRP A 128 -14.51 -2.82 -2.21
CA TRP A 128 -13.12 -2.55 -2.55
C TRP A 128 -12.91 -1.11 -3.06
N ARG A 129 -13.91 -0.51 -3.73
CA ARG A 129 -13.82 0.87 -4.23
C ARG A 129 -13.84 1.85 -3.07
N ASP A 130 -14.61 1.55 -2.04
CA ASP A 130 -14.68 2.37 -0.83
C ASP A 130 -13.39 2.24 -0.01
N VAL A 131 -12.78 1.05 0.04
CA VAL A 131 -11.45 0.85 0.64
C VAL A 131 -10.41 1.70 -0.08
N LEU A 132 -10.29 1.58 -1.41
CA LEU A 132 -9.35 2.39 -2.18
C LEU A 132 -9.61 3.89 -2.00
N SER A 133 -10.87 4.31 -2.02
CA SER A 133 -11.22 5.73 -1.85
C SER A 133 -10.81 6.25 -0.47
N ALA A 134 -10.97 5.44 0.59
CA ALA A 134 -10.54 5.80 1.95
C ALA A 134 -9.01 5.94 2.03
N VAL A 135 -8.26 4.93 1.58
CA VAL A 135 -6.79 4.94 1.59
C VAL A 135 -6.24 6.12 0.79
N LEU A 136 -6.74 6.33 -0.43
CA LEU A 136 -6.33 7.44 -1.29
C LEU A 136 -6.65 8.81 -0.68
N THR A 137 -7.72 8.92 0.11
CA THR A 137 -8.06 10.14 0.84
C THR A 137 -7.08 10.40 1.98
N GLU A 138 -6.69 9.37 2.74
CA GLU A 138 -5.69 9.50 3.81
C GLU A 138 -4.32 9.92 3.27
N ILE A 139 -3.90 9.33 2.14
CA ILE A 139 -2.67 9.72 1.45
C ILE A 139 -2.76 11.17 0.94
N GLU A 140 -3.90 11.58 0.37
CA GLU A 140 -4.11 12.97 -0.07
C GLU A 140 -4.04 13.97 1.10
N ILE A 141 -4.58 13.61 2.28
CA ILE A 141 -4.46 14.42 3.50
C ILE A 141 -2.99 14.58 3.89
N ARG A 142 -2.21 13.49 3.87
CA ARG A 142 -0.77 13.54 4.13
C ARG A 142 -0.04 14.42 3.12
N GLN A 143 -0.31 14.24 1.83
CA GLN A 143 0.30 15.05 0.75
C GLN A 143 0.02 16.55 0.96
N ARG A 144 -1.23 16.91 1.29
CA ARG A 144 -1.60 18.29 1.62
C ARG A 144 -0.90 18.80 2.87
N GLY A 145 -0.64 17.92 3.83
CA GLY A 145 0.09 18.22 5.07
C GLY A 145 1.48 18.81 4.82
N PHE A 146 2.18 18.44 3.75
CA PHE A 146 3.48 19.00 3.39
C PHE A 146 3.46 20.50 3.08
N TRP A 147 2.29 21.07 2.80
CA TRP A 147 2.16 22.44 2.27
C TRP A 147 1.39 23.39 3.20
N ASN A 148 0.86 22.88 4.31
CA ASN A 148 -0.01 23.64 5.22
C ASN A 148 0.74 24.16 6.46
N GLU A 149 2.03 24.49 6.33
CA GLU A 149 2.84 25.13 7.39
C GLU A 149 2.64 26.65 7.47
#